data_AF-A0A958FR03-F1
#
_entry.id   AF-A0A958FR03-F1
#
_cell.length_a   1.000
_cell.length_b   1.000
_cell.length_c   1.000
_cell.angle_alpha   90.00
_cell.angle_beta   90.00
_cell.angle_gamma   90.00
#
_symmetry.space_group_name_H-M   'P 1'
#
loop_
_entity.id
_entity.type
_entity.pdbx_description
1 polymer ?
#
loop_
_entity_poly.entity_id
_entity_poly.type
_entity_poly.pdbx_seq_one_letter_code
_entity_poly.pdbx_strand_id
1 'polypeptide(L)'
;MKTTLAYISNFFILRRNAVLLLVIAGFSYYWYHEFSSLPGDQARVQIVLSILALFACTSVLAFGLITTILPYLSLIFKKRILETDDDEKQDIIKLGFRQTSPTPGLVDTEARIYGIRRPFLGFLKVTVFFEDNVASDEILVNEVLRENGKRMGILGRKQMLLPHVRDYRFRSAIIHFEDFFHLFALPYRESEHLGVFTEPPKTL
;
A
#
# COMPACT_ATOMS: atom_id res chain seq x y z
N MET A 1 -8.77 22.11 -7.03
CA MET A 1 -7.36 21.83 -7.40
C MET A 1 -6.59 21.02 -6.35
N LYS A 2 -6.66 21.32 -5.04
CA LYS A 2 -5.91 20.54 -4.01
C LYS A 2 -6.24 19.04 -3.98
N THR A 3 -7.52 18.68 -4.20
CA THR A 3 -8.00 17.28 -4.22
C THR A 3 -7.46 16.48 -5.41
N THR A 4 -7.34 17.11 -6.59
CA THR A 4 -6.80 16.48 -7.79
C THR A 4 -5.31 16.15 -7.65
N LEU A 5 -4.55 17.03 -7.00
CA LEU A 5 -3.10 16.81 -6.79
C LEU A 5 -2.86 15.69 -5.78
N ALA A 6 -3.65 15.64 -4.70
CA ALA A 6 -3.63 14.52 -3.75
C ALA A 6 -3.99 13.19 -4.44
N TYR A 7 -4.99 13.18 -5.32
CA TYR A 7 -5.36 12.01 -6.12
C TYR A 7 -4.19 11.49 -6.98
N ILE A 8 -3.53 12.37 -7.73
CA ILE A 8 -2.39 12.01 -8.58
C ILE A 8 -1.21 11.52 -7.74
N SER A 9 -1.00 12.12 -6.56
CA SER A 9 0.10 11.73 -5.66
C SER A 9 0.02 10.26 -5.19
N ASN A 10 -1.19 9.68 -5.17
CA ASN A 10 -1.42 8.28 -4.80
C ASN A 10 -0.98 7.27 -5.86
N PHE A 11 -0.64 7.71 -7.07
CA PHE A 11 -0.11 6.85 -8.14
C PHE A 11 1.42 6.85 -8.22
N PHE A 12 2.10 7.66 -7.42
CA PHE A 12 3.56 7.68 -7.43
C PHE A 12 4.12 6.44 -6.76
N ILE A 13 4.94 5.70 -7.53
CA ILE A 13 5.64 4.52 -7.06
C ILE A 13 6.71 4.90 -6.04
N LEU A 14 7.43 6.00 -6.29
CA LEU A 14 8.49 6.48 -5.40
C LEU A 14 7.91 7.34 -4.28
N ARG A 15 8.19 6.95 -3.03
CA ARG A 15 7.82 7.70 -1.83
C ARG A 15 8.91 8.69 -1.43
N ARG A 16 8.60 9.56 -0.48
CA ARG A 16 9.53 10.59 0.04
C ARG A 16 10.84 9.98 0.57
N ASN A 17 10.78 8.81 1.20
CA ASN A 17 11.96 8.13 1.72
C ASN A 17 12.93 7.71 0.61
N ALA A 18 12.45 7.39 -0.60
CA ALA A 18 13.31 7.09 -1.73
C ALA A 18 14.09 8.31 -2.20
N VAL A 19 13.45 9.48 -2.21
CA VAL A 19 14.14 10.75 -2.51
C VAL A 19 15.21 11.04 -1.46
N LEU A 20 14.89 10.87 -0.17
CA LEU A 20 15.86 11.05 0.91
C LEU A 20 17.03 10.06 0.80
N LEU A 21 16.75 8.80 0.46
CA LEU A 21 17.78 7.78 0.23
C LEU A 21 18.70 8.17 -0.93
N LEU A 22 18.14 8.67 -2.05
CA LEU A 22 18.93 9.14 -3.20
C LEU A 22 19.82 10.33 -2.84
N VAL A 23 19.32 11.27 -2.03
CA VAL A 23 20.11 12.41 -1.55
C VAL A 23 21.28 11.93 -0.69
N ILE A 24 21.02 11.04 0.28
CA ILE A 24 22.06 10.47 1.14
C ILE A 24 23.08 9.69 0.32
N ALA A 25 22.62 8.88 -0.63
CA ALA A 25 23.50 8.14 -1.54
C ALA A 25 24.36 9.08 -2.40
N GLY A 26 23.79 10.18 -2.90
CA GLY A 26 24.52 11.20 -3.65
C GLY A 26 25.61 11.87 -2.82
N PHE A 27 25.31 12.30 -1.60
CA PHE A 27 26.32 12.85 -0.67
C PHE A 27 27.38 11.83 -0.31
N SER A 28 26.99 10.58 -0.09
CA SER A 28 27.92 9.49 0.24
C SER A 28 28.87 9.20 -0.93
N TYR A 29 28.36 9.21 -2.16
CA TYR A 29 29.16 9.04 -3.38
C TYR A 29 30.14 10.21 -3.60
N TYR A 30 29.66 11.44 -3.43
CA TYR A 30 30.49 12.63 -3.51
C TYR A 30 31.65 12.58 -2.51
N TRP A 31 31.37 12.28 -1.23
CA TRP A 31 32.41 12.13 -0.21
C TRP A 31 33.36 10.98 -0.50
N TYR A 32 32.83 9.83 -0.92
CA TYR A 32 33.64 8.67 -1.25
C TYR A 32 34.65 8.99 -2.35
N HIS A 33 34.23 9.70 -3.41
CA HIS A 33 35.12 10.09 -4.49
C HIS A 33 36.27 10.96 -4.01
N GLU A 34 36.00 11.96 -3.16
CA GLU A 34 37.02 12.86 -2.59
C GLU A 34 38.07 12.09 -1.77
N PHE A 35 37.62 11.20 -0.88
CA PHE A 35 38.50 10.45 0.03
C PHE A 35 39.19 9.24 -0.62
N SER A 36 38.66 8.71 -1.71
CA SER A 36 39.25 7.56 -2.42
C SER A 36 40.61 7.85 -3.05
N SER A 37 40.99 9.13 -3.16
CA SER A 37 42.27 9.58 -3.73
C SER A 37 43.45 9.51 -2.76
N LEU A 38 43.23 9.21 -1.49
CA LEU A 38 44.29 9.19 -0.47
C LEU A 38 45.13 7.90 -0.57
N PRO A 39 46.46 8.00 -0.77
CA PRO A 39 47.33 6.84 -0.84
C PRO A 39 47.54 6.21 0.54
N GLY A 40 47.39 4.89 0.64
CA GLY A 40 47.74 4.12 1.84
C GLY A 40 46.99 2.78 1.95
N ASP A 41 47.55 1.83 2.70
CA ASP A 41 46.90 0.54 2.96
C ASP A 41 45.60 0.69 3.77
N GLN A 42 45.48 1.74 4.57
CA GLN A 42 44.25 2.07 5.31
C GLN A 42 43.07 2.41 4.38
N ALA A 43 43.33 3.13 3.28
CA ALA A 43 42.29 3.48 2.31
C ALA A 43 41.71 2.23 1.62
N ARG A 44 42.56 1.23 1.32
CA ARG A 44 42.13 -0.05 0.73
C ARG A 44 41.18 -0.82 1.64
N VAL A 45 41.51 -0.92 2.93
CA VAL A 45 40.65 -1.60 3.92
C VAL A 45 39.30 -0.88 4.05
N GLN A 46 39.30 0.45 4.10
CA GLN A 46 38.08 1.24 4.18
C GLN A 46 37.19 1.08 2.93
N ILE A 47 37.78 1.02 1.74
CA ILE A 47 37.04 0.77 0.49
C ILE A 47 36.37 -0.60 0.53
N VAL A 48 37.10 -1.65 0.91
CA VAL A 48 36.55 -3.01 1.01
C VAL A 48 35.39 -3.06 2.01
N LEU A 49 35.55 -2.45 3.19
CA LEU A 49 34.48 -2.38 4.20
C LEU A 49 33.26 -1.62 3.68
N SER A 50 33.47 -0.52 2.95
CA SER A 50 32.40 0.30 2.37
C SER A 50 31.62 -0.47 1.30
N ILE A 51 32.31 -1.21 0.43
CA ILE A 51 31.69 -2.07 -0.59
C ILE A 51 30.87 -3.17 0.08
N LEU A 52 31.40 -3.81 1.12
CA LEU A 52 30.70 -4.86 1.85
C LEU A 52 29.44 -4.33 2.54
N ALA A 53 29.53 -3.17 3.18
CA ALA A 53 28.39 -2.48 3.77
C ALA A 53 27.35 -2.10 2.71
N LEU A 54 27.77 -1.53 1.57
CA LEU A 54 26.88 -1.18 0.47
C LEU A 54 26.18 -2.40 -0.10
N PHE A 55 26.88 -3.52 -0.26
CA PHE A 55 26.32 -4.77 -0.73
C PHE A 55 25.27 -5.30 0.26
N ALA A 56 25.56 -5.27 1.56
CA ALA A 56 24.60 -5.67 2.59
C ALA A 56 23.34 -4.80 2.59
N CYS A 57 23.50 -3.46 2.55
CA CYS A 57 22.38 -2.53 2.46
C CYS A 57 21.54 -2.76 1.19
N THR A 58 22.19 -2.85 0.03
CA THR A 58 21.53 -3.10 -1.26
C THR A 58 20.77 -4.43 -1.24
N SER A 59 21.35 -5.47 -0.65
CA SER A 59 20.71 -6.79 -0.52
C SER A 59 19.44 -6.71 0.32
N VAL A 60 19.46 -6.00 1.45
CA VAL A 60 18.28 -5.82 2.31
C VAL A 60 17.18 -5.02 1.61
N LEU A 61 17.55 -3.94 0.90
CA LEU A 61 16.61 -3.14 0.12
C LEU A 61 15.98 -3.94 -1.03
N ALA A 62 16.81 -4.68 -1.77
CA ALA A 62 16.35 -5.55 -2.86
C ALA A 62 15.43 -6.65 -2.33
N PHE A 63 15.76 -7.25 -1.18
CA PHE A 63 14.91 -8.25 -0.53
C PHE A 63 13.54 -7.66 -0.14
N GLY A 64 13.51 -6.48 0.49
CA GLY A 64 12.27 -5.77 0.81
C GLY A 64 11.42 -5.54 -0.44
N LEU A 65 12.02 -5.00 -1.50
CA LEU A 65 11.33 -4.75 -2.78
C LEU A 65 10.77 -6.04 -3.40
N ILE A 66 11.55 -7.11 -3.47
CA ILE A 66 11.12 -8.41 -4.01
C ILE A 66 9.92 -8.94 -3.21
N THR A 67 9.97 -8.87 -1.88
CA THR A 67 8.86 -9.36 -1.03
C THR A 67 7.56 -8.59 -1.22
N THR A 68 7.61 -7.34 -1.70
CA THR A 68 6.45 -6.51 -2.05
C THR A 68 5.99 -6.72 -3.49
N ILE A 69 6.92 -6.89 -4.44
CA ILE A 69 6.61 -7.13 -5.86
C ILE A 69 5.92 -8.49 -6.04
N LEU A 70 6.36 -9.54 -5.34
CA LEU A 70 5.77 -10.88 -5.47
C LEU A 70 4.25 -10.91 -5.26
N PRO A 71 3.69 -10.41 -4.13
CA PRO A 71 2.24 -10.40 -3.93
C PRO A 71 1.52 -9.42 -4.86
N TYR A 72 2.16 -8.31 -5.27
CA TYR A 72 1.62 -7.39 -6.27
C TYR A 72 1.43 -8.07 -7.64
N LEU A 73 2.47 -8.75 -8.12
CA LEU A 73 2.39 -9.53 -9.37
C LEU A 73 1.39 -10.67 -9.25
N SER A 74 1.39 -11.39 -8.12
CA SER A 74 0.40 -12.44 -7.86
C SER A 74 -1.04 -11.93 -7.96
N LEU A 75 -1.31 -10.71 -7.48
CA LEU A 75 -2.62 -10.08 -7.62
C LEU A 75 -2.96 -9.82 -9.10
N ILE A 76 -2.03 -9.19 -9.85
CA ILE A 76 -2.23 -8.86 -11.26
C ILE A 76 -2.47 -10.13 -12.09
N PHE A 77 -1.65 -11.16 -11.90
CA PHE A 77 -1.81 -12.43 -12.61
C PHE A 77 -3.14 -13.09 -12.28
N LYS A 78 -3.57 -13.07 -11.01
CA LYS A 78 -4.85 -13.65 -10.62
C LYS A 78 -6.03 -12.90 -11.25
N LYS A 79 -5.99 -11.56 -11.26
CA LYS A 79 -7.03 -10.74 -11.93
C LYS A 79 -7.12 -11.09 -13.41
N ARG A 80 -5.97 -11.17 -14.10
CA ARG A 80 -5.92 -11.49 -15.55
C ARG A 80 -6.50 -12.85 -15.88
N ILE A 81 -6.34 -13.84 -15.00
CA ILE A 81 -6.91 -15.18 -15.19
C ILE A 81 -8.43 -15.15 -14.94
N LEU A 82 -8.89 -14.47 -13.88
CA LEU A 82 -10.30 -14.38 -13.52
C LEU A 82 -11.14 -13.55 -14.51
N GLU A 83 -10.54 -12.56 -15.19
CA GLU A 83 -11.22 -11.79 -16.25
C GLU A 83 -11.68 -12.66 -17.44
N THR A 84 -11.19 -13.91 -17.55
CA THR A 84 -11.58 -14.84 -18.62
C THR A 84 -12.86 -15.61 -18.30
N ASP A 85 -13.31 -15.64 -17.04
CA ASP A 85 -14.45 -16.43 -16.56
C ASP A 85 -15.53 -15.49 -16.00
N ASP A 86 -16.57 -15.20 -16.78
CA ASP A 86 -17.59 -14.18 -16.44
C ASP A 86 -18.41 -14.53 -15.18
N ASP A 87 -18.57 -15.82 -14.86
CA ASP A 87 -19.30 -16.28 -13.67
C ASP A 87 -18.46 -16.22 -12.38
N GLU A 88 -17.13 -16.08 -12.49
CA GLU A 88 -16.18 -16.03 -11.36
C GLU A 88 -15.53 -14.66 -11.16
N LYS A 89 -16.09 -13.59 -11.74
CA LYS A 89 -15.81 -12.19 -11.39
C LYS A 89 -16.24 -11.87 -9.95
N GLN A 90 -15.66 -12.58 -8.98
CA GLN A 90 -15.75 -12.26 -7.59
C GLN A 90 -14.90 -11.02 -7.36
N ASP A 91 -15.54 -9.95 -6.91
CA ASP A 91 -14.87 -8.73 -6.46
C ASP A 91 -13.68 -9.09 -5.57
N ILE A 92 -12.47 -8.85 -6.09
CA ILE A 92 -11.22 -9.14 -5.38
C ILE A 92 -11.17 -8.35 -4.06
N ILE A 93 -11.83 -7.19 -4.04
CA ILE A 93 -11.97 -6.32 -2.88
C ILE A 93 -13.44 -6.23 -2.50
N LYS A 94 -13.78 -6.67 -1.29
CA LYS A 94 -15.09 -6.43 -0.67
C LYS A 94 -14.94 -5.42 0.45
N LEU A 95 -15.70 -4.33 0.36
CA LEU A 95 -15.83 -3.36 1.44
C LEU A 95 -17.08 -3.71 2.25
N GLY A 96 -16.90 -4.03 3.52
CA GLY A 96 -17.97 -4.19 4.49
C GLY A 96 -18.04 -2.96 5.39
N PHE A 97 -19.24 -2.50 5.68
CA PHE A 97 -19.47 -1.44 6.66
C PHE A 97 -20.26 -2.02 7.82
N ARG A 98 -19.82 -1.73 9.05
CA ARG A 98 -20.53 -2.07 10.28
C ARG A 98 -20.67 -0.81 11.11
N GLN A 99 -21.91 -0.49 11.47
CA GLN A 99 -22.17 0.60 12.40
C GLN A 99 -22.11 0.01 13.82
N THR A 100 -20.91 -0.04 14.39
CA THR A 100 -20.70 -0.54 15.76
C THR A 100 -20.52 0.61 16.77
N SER A 101 -20.15 1.81 16.30
CA SER A 101 -19.86 2.92 17.19
C SER A 101 -21.15 3.63 17.63
N PRO A 102 -21.31 3.95 18.92
CA PRO A 102 -22.43 4.76 19.42
C PRO A 102 -22.35 6.23 18.97
N THR A 103 -21.23 6.65 18.35
CA THR A 103 -21.05 8.03 17.91
C THR A 103 -21.60 8.21 16.49
N PRO A 104 -22.54 9.16 16.27
CA PRO A 104 -23.07 9.42 14.94
C PRO A 104 -21.96 9.84 13.97
N GLY A 105 -22.00 9.30 12.75
CA GLY A 105 -20.99 9.54 11.71
C GLY A 105 -19.72 8.71 11.81
N LEU A 106 -19.49 7.89 12.84
CA LEU A 106 -18.35 6.96 12.88
C LEU A 106 -18.77 5.55 12.45
N VAL A 107 -18.21 5.09 11.34
CA VAL A 107 -18.52 3.78 10.75
C VAL A 107 -17.28 2.90 10.75
N ASP A 108 -17.40 1.66 11.24
CA ASP A 108 -16.32 0.68 11.10
C ASP A 108 -16.32 0.19 9.65
N THR A 109 -15.26 0.54 8.94
CA THR A 109 -15.01 0.05 7.58
C THR A 109 -14.10 -1.17 7.65
N GLU A 110 -14.52 -2.26 7.04
CA GLU A 110 -13.76 -3.49 6.88
C GLU A 110 -13.42 -3.68 5.39
N ALA A 111 -12.15 -3.61 5.03
CA ALA A 111 -11.68 -3.94 3.70
C ALA A 111 -11.18 -5.39 3.68
N ARG A 112 -11.81 -6.24 2.86
CA ARG A 112 -11.41 -7.64 2.65
C ARG A 112 -10.85 -7.79 1.24
N ILE A 113 -9.64 -8.32 1.14
CA ILE A 113 -8.98 -8.56 -0.15
C ILE A 113 -8.69 -10.04 -0.30
N TYR A 114 -9.31 -10.66 -1.30
CA TYR A 114 -9.26 -12.10 -1.54
C TYR A 114 -8.09 -12.48 -2.45
N GLY A 115 -7.54 -13.67 -2.26
CA GLY A 115 -6.52 -14.23 -3.13
C GLY A 115 -5.13 -13.60 -3.01
N ILE A 116 -4.93 -12.65 -2.09
CA ILE A 116 -3.64 -11.98 -1.87
C ILE A 116 -2.95 -12.54 -0.63
N ARG A 117 -1.63 -12.64 -0.72
CA ARG A 117 -0.76 -12.87 0.44
C ARG A 117 -0.14 -11.54 0.88
N ARG A 118 -0.09 -11.34 2.19
CA ARG A 118 0.63 -10.24 2.82
C ARG A 118 2.13 -10.31 2.42
N PRO A 119 2.74 -9.20 1.94
CA PRO A 119 4.19 -9.09 1.80
C PRO A 119 4.87 -9.47 3.11
N PHE A 120 5.99 -10.19 3.03
CA PHE A 120 6.72 -10.60 4.23
C PHE A 120 7.35 -9.39 4.95
N LEU A 121 7.98 -8.49 4.19
CA LEU A 121 8.58 -7.25 4.69
C LEU A 121 7.92 -6.04 4.01
N GLY A 122 6.64 -5.86 4.29
CA GLY A 122 5.89 -4.74 3.75
C GLY A 122 4.49 -4.62 4.34
N PHE A 123 3.76 -3.66 3.80
CA PHE A 123 2.42 -3.29 4.25
C PHE A 123 1.47 -3.24 3.06
N LEU A 124 0.21 -3.58 3.31
CA LEU A 124 -0.86 -3.26 2.38
C LEU A 124 -1.72 -2.17 2.98
N LYS A 125 -2.01 -1.16 2.19
CA LYS A 125 -2.96 -0.11 2.55
C LYS A 125 -4.04 -0.05 1.50
N VAL A 126 -5.26 0.29 1.91
CA VAL A 126 -6.38 0.52 1.00
C VAL A 126 -6.87 1.92 1.21
N THR A 127 -6.98 2.66 0.12
CA THR A 127 -7.62 3.97 0.07
C THR A 127 -8.87 3.86 -0.76
N VAL A 128 -10.01 4.24 -0.19
CA VAL A 128 -11.30 4.18 -0.87
C VAL A 128 -11.63 5.57 -1.42
N PHE A 129 -12.13 5.64 -2.66
CA PHE A 129 -12.53 6.88 -3.31
C PHE A 129 -14.04 6.90 -3.52
N PHE A 130 -14.67 7.98 -3.06
CA PHE A 130 -16.09 8.25 -3.26
C PHE A 130 -16.35 8.90 -4.64
N GLU A 131 -17.61 8.95 -5.06
CA GLU A 131 -18.02 9.63 -6.31
C GLU A 131 -17.55 11.10 -6.38
N ASP A 132 -17.55 11.80 -5.24
CA ASP A 132 -17.09 13.20 -5.11
C ASP A 132 -15.54 13.37 -5.26
N ASN A 133 -14.81 12.31 -5.63
CA ASN A 133 -13.33 12.22 -5.62
C ASN A 133 -12.70 12.53 -4.26
N VAL A 134 -13.48 12.41 -3.19
CA VAL A 134 -12.97 12.42 -1.81
C VAL A 134 -12.30 11.08 -1.56
N ALA A 135 -11.10 11.10 -0.96
CA ALA A 135 -10.40 9.91 -0.52
C ALA A 135 -10.72 9.65 0.95
N SER A 136 -10.95 8.39 1.31
CA SER A 136 -10.93 7.97 2.71
C SER A 136 -9.51 8.03 3.27
N ASP A 137 -9.39 7.95 4.59
CA ASP A 137 -8.10 7.67 5.18
C ASP A 137 -7.61 6.26 4.78
N GLU A 138 -6.29 6.06 4.83
CA GLU A 138 -5.66 4.77 4.54
C GLU A 138 -6.08 3.71 5.58
N ILE A 139 -6.60 2.57 5.09
CA ILE A 139 -6.96 1.40 5.87
C ILE A 139 -5.79 0.42 5.80
N LEU A 140 -5.18 0.09 6.94
CA LEU A 140 -4.07 -0.85 7.01
C LEU A 140 -4.60 -2.29 7.00
N VAL A 141 -4.18 -3.10 6.01
CA VAL A 141 -4.68 -4.47 5.79
C VAL A 141 -3.63 -5.47 6.23
N ASN A 142 -3.66 -5.84 7.51
CA ASN A 142 -2.64 -6.67 8.15
C ASN A 142 -3.14 -8.02 8.67
N GLU A 143 -4.45 -8.18 8.83
CA GLU A 143 -5.07 -9.37 9.40
C GLU A 143 -5.27 -10.45 8.33
N VAL A 144 -5.11 -11.72 8.68
CA VAL A 144 -5.27 -12.83 7.73
C VAL A 144 -6.73 -13.25 7.71
N LEU A 145 -7.37 -13.18 6.55
CA LEU A 145 -8.72 -13.69 6.37
C LEU A 145 -8.68 -15.21 6.19
N ARG A 146 -9.29 -15.93 7.14
CA ARG A 146 -9.45 -17.39 7.09
C ARG A 146 -10.94 -17.75 7.06
N GLU A 147 -11.29 -18.69 6.19
CA GLU A 147 -12.63 -19.26 6.08
C GLU A 147 -12.48 -20.78 6.06
N ASN A 148 -13.21 -21.48 6.94
CA ASN A 148 -13.09 -22.94 7.12
C ASN A 148 -11.63 -23.42 7.31
N GLY A 149 -10.83 -22.66 8.05
CA GLY A 149 -9.40 -22.94 8.30
C GLY A 149 -8.44 -22.66 7.13
N LYS A 150 -8.96 -22.38 5.92
CA LYS A 150 -8.15 -22.03 4.74
C LYS A 150 -7.93 -20.52 4.68
N ARG A 151 -6.72 -20.11 4.30
CA ARG A 151 -6.41 -18.69 4.05
C ARG A 151 -7.05 -18.25 2.74
N MET A 152 -8.04 -17.37 2.83
CA MET A 152 -8.75 -16.82 1.68
C MET A 152 -8.18 -15.47 1.24
N GLY A 153 -7.57 -14.72 2.16
CA GLY A 153 -7.05 -13.40 1.85
C GLY A 153 -6.49 -12.66 3.05
N ILE A 154 -6.68 -11.35 3.02
CA ILE A 154 -6.25 -10.39 4.03
C ILE A 154 -7.40 -9.42 4.32
N LEU A 155 -7.44 -8.91 5.55
CA LEU A 155 -8.47 -7.98 5.99
C LEU A 155 -7.85 -6.81 6.76
N GLY A 156 -8.51 -5.65 6.68
CA GLY A 156 -8.14 -4.45 7.39
C GLY A 156 -9.39 -3.77 7.92
N ARG A 157 -9.30 -3.22 9.14
CA ARG A 157 -10.42 -2.55 9.81
C ARG A 157 -9.99 -1.17 10.24
N LYS A 158 -10.85 -0.19 9.99
CA LYS A 158 -10.63 1.19 10.42
C LYS A 158 -11.95 1.92 10.59
N GLN A 159 -12.02 2.76 11.61
CA GLN A 159 -13.11 3.70 11.78
C GLN A 159 -12.96 4.85 10.79
N MET A 160 -14.02 5.10 10.04
CA MET A 160 -14.09 6.19 9.08
C MET A 160 -15.16 7.17 9.52
N LEU A 161 -14.85 8.46 9.45
CA LEU A 161 -15.80 9.53 9.73
C LEU A 161 -16.59 9.87 8.47
N LEU A 162 -17.88 9.59 8.49
CA LEU A 162 -18.88 9.95 7.49
C LEU A 162 -19.86 10.93 8.13
N PRO A 163 -19.61 12.25 8.08
CA PRO A 163 -20.33 13.21 8.91
C PRO A 163 -21.74 13.58 8.42
N HIS A 164 -22.09 13.24 7.17
CA HIS A 164 -23.34 13.65 6.53
C HIS A 164 -24.26 12.44 6.28
N VAL A 165 -25.53 12.58 6.65
CA VAL A 165 -26.57 11.56 6.36
C VAL A 165 -26.90 11.59 4.87
N ARG A 166 -26.23 10.73 4.08
CA ARG A 166 -26.43 10.58 2.64
C ARG A 166 -26.00 9.19 2.18
N ASP A 167 -26.33 8.88 0.94
CA ASP A 167 -25.81 7.69 0.25
C ASP A 167 -24.37 7.94 -0.18
N TYR A 168 -23.43 7.21 0.43
CA TYR A 168 -22.05 7.19 0.03
C TYR A 168 -21.84 6.11 -1.03
N ARG A 169 -21.55 6.55 -2.25
CA ARG A 169 -21.24 5.66 -3.38
C ARG A 169 -19.73 5.55 -3.56
N PHE A 170 -19.26 4.31 -3.58
CA PHE A 170 -17.84 4.00 -3.74
C PHE A 170 -17.52 3.85 -5.22
N ARG A 171 -16.61 4.70 -5.70
CA ARG A 171 -16.23 4.72 -7.12
C ARG A 171 -15.08 3.78 -7.41
N SER A 172 -14.08 3.73 -6.53
CA SER A 172 -12.90 2.89 -6.72
C SER A 172 -12.14 2.73 -5.41
N ALA A 173 -11.33 1.68 -5.30
CA ALA A 173 -10.35 1.51 -4.25
C ALA A 173 -8.95 1.44 -4.87
N ILE A 174 -7.96 1.98 -4.17
CA ILE A 174 -6.55 1.79 -4.52
C ILE A 174 -5.90 1.00 -3.39
N ILE A 175 -5.32 -0.14 -3.75
CA ILE A 175 -4.44 -0.93 -2.88
C ILE A 175 -3.01 -0.45 -3.10
N HIS A 176 -2.33 -0.03 -2.04
CA HIS A 176 -0.92 0.29 -2.04
C HIS A 176 -0.14 -0.85 -1.40
N PHE A 177 0.75 -1.45 -2.19
CA PHE A 177 1.75 -2.39 -1.69
C PHE A 177 3.02 -1.62 -1.38
N GLU A 178 3.29 -1.43 -0.08
CA GLU A 178 4.46 -0.70 0.39
C GLU A 178 5.52 -1.66 0.90
N ASP A 179 6.79 -1.38 0.59
CA ASP A 179 7.91 -2.07 1.22
C ASP A 179 8.15 -1.57 2.65
N PHE A 180 8.90 -2.34 3.43
CA PHE A 180 9.22 -2.03 4.82
C PHE A 180 9.89 -0.67 5.03
N PHE A 181 10.71 -0.21 4.08
CA PHE A 181 11.40 1.09 4.18
C PHE A 181 10.55 2.25 3.64
N HIS A 182 9.34 1.96 3.14
CA HIS A 182 8.46 2.90 2.47
C HIS A 182 9.17 3.68 1.36
N LEU A 183 10.02 3.00 0.58
CA LEU A 183 10.68 3.56 -0.59
C LEU A 183 9.77 3.48 -1.81
N PHE A 184 9.05 2.36 -1.93
CA PHE A 184 8.19 2.03 -3.04
C PHE A 184 6.76 1.77 -2.54
N ALA A 185 5.79 2.31 -3.25
CA ALA A 185 4.38 2.03 -3.07
C ALA A 185 3.79 1.66 -4.42
N LEU A 186 3.55 0.38 -4.67
CA LEU A 186 2.97 -0.09 -5.93
C LEU A 186 1.44 0.06 -5.83
N PRO A 187 0.83 1.02 -6.55
CA PRO A 187 -0.61 1.19 -6.52
C PRO A 187 -1.26 0.18 -7.45
N TYR A 188 -2.36 -0.41 -7.00
CA TYR A 188 -3.28 -1.18 -7.81
C TYR A 188 -4.68 -0.60 -7.64
N ARG A 189 -5.30 -0.19 -8.74
CA ARG A 189 -6.64 0.41 -8.72
C ARG A 189 -7.69 -0.65 -9.07
N GLU A 190 -8.69 -0.76 -8.22
CA GLU A 190 -9.92 -1.49 -8.48
C GLU A 190 -11.06 -0.49 -8.70
N SER A 191 -11.71 -0.57 -9.86
CA SER A 191 -12.72 0.41 -10.30
C SER A 191 -14.13 -0.17 -10.41
N GLU A 192 -14.31 -1.46 -10.14
CA GLU A 192 -15.61 -2.10 -10.17
C GLU A 192 -16.45 -1.67 -8.95
N HIS A 193 -17.77 -1.58 -9.12
CA HIS A 193 -18.71 -0.98 -8.17
C HIS A 193 -18.65 -1.63 -6.77
N LEU A 194 -17.85 -1.05 -5.87
CA LEU A 194 -17.60 -1.57 -4.52
C LEU A 194 -18.83 -1.52 -3.58
N GLY A 195 -19.91 -0.86 -4.00
CA GLY A 195 -21.19 -0.82 -3.30
C GLY A 195 -21.69 0.59 -2.96
N VAL A 196 -22.76 0.64 -2.15
CA VAL A 196 -23.36 1.87 -1.61
C VAL A 196 -23.53 1.68 -0.10
N PHE A 197 -23.20 2.71 0.67
CA PHE A 197 -23.48 2.77 2.10
C PHE A 197 -24.40 3.94 2.41
N THR A 198 -25.54 3.66 3.03
CA THR A 198 -26.49 4.69 3.48
C THR A 198 -26.35 4.84 4.99
N GLU A 199 -25.96 6.04 5.44
CA GLU A 199 -26.00 6.35 6.88
C GLU A 199 -27.45 6.50 7.32
N PRO A 200 -27.91 5.79 8.37
CA PRO A 200 -29.29 5.91 8.83
C PRO A 200 -29.56 7.30 9.44
N PRO A 201 -30.78 7.82 9.31
CA PRO A 201 -31.16 9.09 9.93
C PRO A 201 -31.00 9.00 11.46
N LYS A 202 -30.55 10.10 12.07
CA LYS A 202 -30.45 10.21 13.53
C LYS A 202 -31.84 10.06 14.13
N THR A 203 -32.13 8.92 14.76
CA THR A 203 -33.28 8.81 15.65
C THR A 203 -32.96 9.61 16.91
N LEU A 204 -33.57 10.78 17.02
CA LEU A 204 -33.56 11.62 18.23
C LEU A 204 -34.27 10.91 19.38
#